data_AF-A0A7W2M4L6-F1
#
_entry.id   AF-A0A7W2M4L6-F1
#
_cell.length_a   1.000
_cell.length_b   1.000
_cell.length_c   1.000
_cell.angle_alpha   90.00
_cell.angle_beta   90.00
_cell.angle_gamma   90.00
#
_symmetry.space_group_name_H-M   'P 1'
#
loop_
_entity.id
_entity.type
_entity.pdbx_description
1 polymer ?
#
loop_
_entity_poly.entity_id
_entity_poly.type
_entity_poly.pdbx_seq_one_letter_code
_entity_poly.pdbx_strand_id
1 'polypeptide(L)'
;MTSEELFMLDKKISENRDEVIVSFGAFDGLDEIHRVDAMMFENIPEEIGSYDGHEVNMDDTDGRLFAYGRNAEELFKLMQPMLLQFDFLNKAVIYLRFNKEDGTYSELEFNLSQIE
;
A
#
# COMPACT_ATOMS: atom_id res chain seq x y z
N MET A 1 27.76 -14.82 -12.04
CA MET A 1 26.32 -14.50 -12.10
C MET A 1 25.98 -14.19 -13.54
N THR A 2 25.09 -14.97 -14.15
CA THR A 2 24.61 -14.78 -15.53
C THR A 2 23.47 -13.78 -15.58
N SER A 3 23.15 -13.28 -16.77
CA SER A 3 22.01 -12.36 -16.97
C SER A 3 20.66 -13.01 -16.62
N GLU A 4 20.53 -14.33 -16.81
CA GLU A 4 19.35 -15.09 -16.42
C GLU A 4 19.24 -15.23 -14.89
N GLU A 5 20.36 -15.46 -14.20
CA GLU A 5 20.41 -15.48 -12.73
C GLU A 5 20.07 -14.12 -12.15
N LEU A 6 20.54 -13.03 -12.76
CA LEU A 6 20.21 -11.66 -12.35
C LEU A 6 18.71 -11.36 -12.57
N PHE A 7 18.14 -11.74 -13.73
CA PHE A 7 16.72 -11.55 -14.02
C PHE A 7 15.81 -12.35 -13.08
N MET A 8 16.17 -13.61 -12.79
CA MET A 8 15.42 -14.43 -11.84
C MET A 8 15.52 -13.91 -10.40
N LEU A 9 16.68 -13.38 -10.02
CA LEU A 9 16.86 -12.76 -8.70
C LEU A 9 16.04 -11.47 -8.59
N ASP A 10 16.06 -10.63 -9.62
CA ASP A 10 15.30 -9.37 -9.66
C ASP A 10 13.79 -9.65 -9.69
N LYS A 11 13.36 -10.66 -10.43
CA LYS A 11 11.99 -11.16 -10.44
C LYS A 11 11.59 -11.75 -9.08
N LYS A 12 12.43 -12.56 -8.43
CA LYS A 12 12.16 -13.11 -7.09
C LYS A 12 12.12 -12.02 -6.02
N ILE A 13 12.96 -10.98 -6.13
CA ILE A 13 12.93 -9.79 -5.28
C ILE A 13 11.67 -8.95 -5.55
N SER A 14 11.21 -8.90 -6.81
CA SER A 14 9.97 -8.24 -7.20
C SER A 14 8.71 -9.01 -6.80
N GLU A 15 8.78 -10.34 -6.71
CA GLU A 15 7.66 -11.24 -6.34
C GLU A 15 7.48 -11.37 -4.82
N ASN A 16 8.53 -11.12 -4.04
CA ASN A 16 8.49 -11.15 -2.56
C ASN A 16 8.39 -9.74 -1.95
N ARG A 17 7.53 -8.89 -2.51
CA ARG A 17 7.22 -7.60 -1.87
C ARG A 17 6.10 -7.80 -0.88
N ASP A 18 6.28 -7.30 0.33
CA ASP A 18 5.20 -7.15 1.29
C ASP A 18 4.22 -6.07 0.81
N GLU A 19 2.97 -6.18 1.24
CA GLU A 19 1.86 -5.35 0.75
C GLU A 19 1.29 -4.50 1.88
N VAL A 20 1.01 -3.24 1.57
CA VAL A 20 0.16 -2.37 2.39
C VAL A 20 -1.12 -2.11 1.59
N ILE A 21 -2.24 -2.59 2.11
CA ILE A 21 -3.56 -2.36 1.54
C ILE A 21 -4.35 -1.48 2.50
N VAL A 22 -4.88 -0.37 1.99
CA VAL A 22 -5.70 0.57 2.75
C VAL A 22 -7.12 0.46 2.22
N SER A 23 -8.02 -0.18 2.95
CA SER A 23 -9.45 -0.25 2.60
C SER A 23 -10.18 0.89 3.28
N PHE A 24 -10.90 1.71 2.52
CA PHE A 24 -11.61 2.88 3.03
C PHE A 24 -13.07 2.90 2.57
N GLY A 25 -13.89 3.68 3.27
CA GLY A 25 -15.32 3.83 2.98
C GLY A 25 -15.59 4.95 1.96
N ALA A 26 -16.74 5.59 2.11
CA ALA A 26 -17.18 6.59 1.16
C ALA A 26 -16.23 7.79 1.05
N PHE A 27 -16.11 8.34 -0.15
CA PHE A 27 -15.27 9.50 -0.50
C PHE A 27 -16.07 10.48 -1.39
N ASP A 28 -15.56 11.70 -1.62
CA ASP A 28 -16.23 12.73 -2.43
C ASP A 28 -15.58 12.89 -3.81
N GLY A 29 -15.79 11.88 -4.66
CA GLY A 29 -15.31 11.86 -6.04
C GLY A 29 -13.81 11.64 -6.21
N LEU A 30 -13.41 11.43 -7.48
CA LEU A 30 -12.04 11.04 -7.84
C LEU A 30 -10.97 12.10 -7.54
N ASP A 31 -11.35 13.37 -7.38
CA ASP A 31 -10.39 14.43 -7.06
C ASP A 31 -9.73 14.20 -5.69
N GLU A 32 -10.46 13.68 -4.70
CA GLU A 32 -9.86 13.30 -3.41
C GLU A 32 -8.89 12.13 -3.55
N ILE A 33 -9.25 11.14 -4.37
CA ILE A 33 -8.42 9.95 -4.62
C ILE A 33 -7.13 10.31 -5.34
N HIS A 34 -7.22 11.12 -6.41
CA HIS A 34 -6.04 11.58 -7.15
C HIS A 34 -5.09 12.43 -6.29
N ARG A 35 -5.61 13.14 -5.28
CA ARG A 35 -4.76 13.86 -4.31
C ARG A 35 -3.98 12.91 -3.42
N VAL A 36 -4.58 11.80 -3.00
CA VAL A 36 -3.84 10.75 -2.27
C VAL A 36 -2.77 10.15 -3.17
N ASP A 37 -3.14 9.77 -4.40
CA ASP A 37 -2.19 9.19 -5.35
C ASP A 37 -0.98 10.08 -5.59
N ALA A 38 -1.22 11.37 -5.91
CA ALA A 38 -0.14 12.33 -6.12
C ALA A 38 0.78 12.43 -4.90
N MET A 39 0.21 12.51 -3.70
CA MET A 39 1.00 12.56 -2.47
C MET A 39 1.85 11.29 -2.28
N MET A 40 1.26 10.11 -2.50
CA MET A 40 1.94 8.83 -2.30
C MET A 40 3.04 8.59 -3.34
N PHE A 41 2.77 8.87 -4.62
CA PHE A 41 3.75 8.75 -5.70
C PHE A 41 4.93 9.72 -5.53
N GLU A 42 4.70 10.92 -5.00
CA GLU A 42 5.76 11.92 -4.80
C GLU A 42 6.63 11.65 -3.57
N ASN A 43 6.07 11.03 -2.51
CA ASN A 43 6.72 10.98 -1.20
C ASN A 43 7.18 9.59 -0.74
N ILE A 44 6.83 8.50 -1.45
CA ILE A 44 7.36 7.16 -1.16
C ILE A 44 8.69 6.96 -1.89
N PRO A 45 9.82 6.82 -1.19
CA PRO A 45 11.11 6.52 -1.82
C PRO A 45 11.15 5.09 -2.34
N GLU A 46 11.71 4.89 -3.54
CA GLU A 46 11.82 3.57 -4.20
C GLU A 46 12.55 2.53 -3.34
N GLU A 47 13.46 2.96 -2.46
CA GLU A 47 14.18 2.07 -1.55
C GLU A 47 13.32 1.47 -0.44
N ILE A 48 12.23 2.14 -0.04
CA ILE A 48 11.27 1.67 0.96
C ILE A 48 10.18 0.85 0.27
N GLY A 49 9.66 1.35 -0.85
CA GLY A 49 8.62 0.69 -1.61
C GLY A 49 8.13 1.55 -2.77
N SER A 50 6.97 1.17 -3.30
CA SER A 50 6.30 1.87 -4.38
C SER A 50 4.80 1.86 -4.14
N TYR A 51 4.16 3.01 -4.35
CA TYR A 51 2.72 3.10 -4.47
C TYR A 51 2.29 2.61 -5.86
N ASP A 52 1.18 1.87 -5.94
CA ASP A 52 0.68 1.30 -7.21
C ASP A 52 -0.62 1.99 -7.68
N GLY A 53 -1.37 2.58 -6.75
CA GLY A 53 -2.60 3.29 -7.06
C GLY A 53 -3.78 2.80 -6.24
N HIS A 54 -4.97 2.95 -6.82
CA HIS A 54 -6.23 2.69 -6.16
C HIS A 54 -7.19 1.86 -7.01
N GLU A 55 -8.15 1.24 -6.33
CA GLU A 55 -9.38 0.67 -6.91
C GLU A 55 -10.56 1.27 -6.15
N VAL A 56 -11.55 1.82 -6.85
CA VAL A 56 -12.73 2.44 -6.23
C VAL A 56 -14.01 1.99 -6.92
N ASN A 57 -15.11 1.91 -6.16
CA ASN A 57 -16.43 1.73 -6.74
C ASN A 57 -16.91 3.01 -7.44
N MET A 58 -17.64 2.85 -8.55
CA MET A 58 -18.14 3.97 -9.36
C MET A 58 -19.21 4.84 -8.67
N ASP A 59 -19.72 4.40 -7.53
CA ASP A 59 -20.72 5.09 -6.71
C ASP A 59 -20.11 5.75 -5.46
N ASP A 60 -18.78 5.83 -5.41
CA ASP A 60 -17.99 6.45 -4.35
C ASP A 60 -18.23 5.87 -2.94
N THR A 61 -18.67 4.61 -2.83
CA THR A 61 -19.03 3.97 -1.55
C THR A 61 -17.85 3.37 -0.79
N ASP A 62 -16.84 2.87 -1.49
CA ASP A 62 -15.62 2.32 -0.93
C ASP A 62 -14.50 2.21 -1.97
N GLY A 63 -13.30 1.97 -1.47
CA GLY A 63 -12.14 1.72 -2.30
C GLY A 63 -10.96 1.17 -1.53
N ARG A 64 -9.88 0.94 -2.27
CA ARG A 64 -8.61 0.41 -1.78
C ARG A 64 -7.44 1.15 -2.39
N LEU A 65 -6.41 1.37 -1.58
CA LEU A 65 -5.09 1.83 -2.04
C LEU A 65 -4.09 0.68 -1.91
N PHE A 66 -3.14 0.61 -2.83
CA PHE A 66 -2.14 -0.46 -2.90
C PHE A 66 -0.73 0.11 -2.91
N ALA A 67 0.11 -0.44 -2.03
CA ALA A 67 1.54 -0.17 -2.02
C ALA A 67 2.34 -1.44 -1.73
N TYR A 68 3.55 -1.51 -2.26
CA TYR A 68 4.40 -2.69 -2.21
C TYR A 68 5.81 -2.30 -1.76
N GLY A 69 6.36 -3.00 -0.77
CA GLY A 69 7.67 -2.70 -0.21
C GLY A 69 8.43 -3.96 0.20
N ARG A 70 9.66 -3.80 0.67
CA ARG A 70 10.43 -4.93 1.24
C ARG A 70 9.94 -5.33 2.63
N ASN A 71 9.20 -4.42 3.28
CA ASN A 71 8.65 -4.61 4.61
C ASN A 71 7.36 -3.77 4.72
N ALA A 72 6.21 -4.43 4.90
CA ALA A 72 4.92 -3.72 4.97
C ALA A 72 4.82 -2.79 6.18
N GLU A 73 5.47 -3.12 7.31
CA GLU A 73 5.45 -2.28 8.51
C GLU A 73 6.23 -0.98 8.31
N GLU A 74 7.42 -1.05 7.70
CA GLU A 74 8.24 0.13 7.38
C GLU A 74 7.53 1.04 6.38
N LEU A 75 6.97 0.45 5.31
CA LEU A 75 6.20 1.19 4.31
C LEU A 75 4.95 1.83 4.94
N PHE A 76 4.22 1.11 5.79
CA PHE A 76 3.06 1.65 6.47
C PHE A 76 3.41 2.80 7.42
N LYS A 77 4.50 2.70 8.20
CA LYS A 77 4.95 3.80 9.08
C LYS A 77 5.23 5.09 8.30
N LEU A 78 5.76 4.96 7.08
CA LEU A 78 5.93 6.09 6.17
C LEU A 78 4.58 6.61 5.66
N MET A 79 3.68 5.72 5.25
CA MET A 79 2.36 6.07 4.72
C MET A 79 1.42 6.68 5.75
N GLN A 80 1.48 6.25 7.01
CA GLN A 80 0.55 6.63 8.07
C GLN A 80 0.34 8.15 8.19
N PRO A 81 1.37 9.00 8.34
CA PRO A 81 1.16 10.45 8.40
C PRO A 81 0.60 11.06 7.12
N MET A 82 0.73 10.40 5.96
CA MET A 82 0.11 10.84 4.71
C MET A 82 -1.38 10.48 4.67
N LEU A 83 -1.72 9.25 5.06
CA LEU A 83 -3.11 8.77 5.15
C LEU A 83 -3.94 9.64 6.12
N LEU A 84 -3.35 10.03 7.25
CA LEU A 84 -4.00 10.86 8.28
C LEU A 84 -4.32 12.30 7.83
N GLN A 85 -3.87 12.73 6.64
CA GLN A 85 -4.22 14.04 6.08
C GLN A 85 -5.58 14.06 5.37
N PHE A 86 -6.22 12.89 5.19
CA PHE A 86 -7.46 12.75 4.43
C PHE A 86 -8.59 12.24 5.32
N ASP A 87 -9.65 13.02 5.46
CA ASP A 87 -10.72 12.73 6.41
C ASP A 87 -11.47 11.42 6.10
N PHE A 88 -11.62 11.09 4.82
CA PHE A 88 -12.29 9.86 4.39
C PHE A 88 -11.51 8.58 4.75
N LEU A 89 -10.21 8.70 5.02
CA LEU A 89 -9.34 7.59 5.44
C LEU A 89 -9.34 7.36 6.96
N ASN A 90 -9.96 8.23 7.77
CA ASN A 90 -9.93 8.12 9.23
C ASN A 90 -10.49 6.80 9.79
N LYS A 91 -11.36 6.13 9.02
CA LYS A 91 -11.93 4.81 9.36
C LYS A 91 -11.40 3.69 8.47
N ALA A 92 -10.29 3.93 7.78
CA ALA A 92 -9.70 2.93 6.92
C ALA A 92 -9.21 1.73 7.75
N VAL A 93 -9.37 0.54 7.18
CA VAL A 93 -8.79 -0.70 7.67
C VAL A 93 -7.50 -0.96 6.91
N ILE A 94 -6.43 -1.18 7.65
CA ILE A 94 -5.08 -1.41 7.13
C ILE A 94 -4.81 -2.91 7.18
N TYR A 95 -4.31 -3.44 6.06
CA TYR A 95 -3.81 -4.79 5.96
C TYR A 95 -2.33 -4.75 5.61
N LEU A 96 -1.50 -5.29 6.50
CA LEU A 96 -0.07 -5.50 6.25
C LEU A 96 0.14 -6.97 5.92
N ARG A 97 0.48 -7.28 4.67
CA ARG A 97 0.77 -8.65 4.23
C ARG A 97 2.26 -8.85 4.11
N PHE A 98 2.73 -9.88 4.79
CA PHE A 98 4.12 -10.30 4.78
C PHE A 98 4.25 -11.56 3.92
N ASN A 99 4.75 -11.38 2.70
CA ASN A 99 4.79 -12.42 1.67
C ASN A 99 5.94 -13.39 1.92
N LYS A 100 5.68 -14.69 1.74
CA LYS A 100 6.64 -15.78 1.95
C LYS A 100 7.03 -16.40 0.61
N GLU A 101 8.20 -17.04 0.60
CA GLU A 101 8.73 -17.68 -0.63
C GLU A 101 7.85 -18.80 -1.19
N ASP A 102 6.94 -19.36 -0.39
CA ASP A 102 6.02 -20.42 -0.81
C ASP A 102 4.73 -19.88 -1.47
N GLY A 103 4.64 -18.56 -1.67
CA GLY A 103 3.47 -17.89 -2.24
C GLY A 103 2.32 -17.66 -1.24
N THR A 104 2.54 -17.97 0.05
CA THR A 104 1.59 -17.62 1.12
C THR A 104 2.00 -16.31 1.80
N TYR A 105 1.11 -15.75 2.63
CA TYR A 105 1.41 -14.58 3.44
C TYR A 105 0.90 -14.76 4.88
N SER A 106 1.48 -13.98 5.80
CA SER A 106 0.82 -13.64 7.07
C SER A 106 0.27 -12.22 6.99
N GLU A 107 -0.85 -11.95 7.66
CA GLU A 107 -1.54 -10.67 7.60
C GLU A 107 -1.73 -10.08 9.00
N LEU A 108 -1.53 -8.77 9.13
CA LEU A 108 -1.98 -7.97 10.27
C LEU A 108 -3.07 -7.03 9.80
N GLU A 109 -4.20 -7.02 10.51
CA GLU A 109 -5.36 -6.18 10.24
C GLU A 109 -5.63 -5.26 11.44
N PHE A 110 -5.81 -3.97 11.19
CA PHE A 110 -6.17 -2.99 12.21
C PHE A 110 -6.81 -1.74 11.59
N ASN A 111 -7.55 -0.95 12.40
CA ASN A 111 -8.05 0.33 11.94
C ASN A 111 -6.96 1.40 12.02
N LEU A 112 -6.89 2.31 11.04
CA LEU A 112 -5.93 3.41 11.03
C LEU A 112 -6.02 4.27 12.32
N SER A 113 -7.23 4.45 12.84
CA SER A 113 -7.50 5.21 14.06
C SER A 113 -7.11 4.52 15.37
N GLN A 114 -6.68 3.25 15.34
CA GLN A 114 -6.30 2.48 16.54
C GLN A 114 -4.80 2.58 16.87
N ILE A 115 -4.03 3.33 16.09
CA ILE A 115 -2.59 3.53 16.30
C ILE A 115 -2.38 4.95 16.85
N GLU A 116 -2.42 5.06 18.18
CA GLU A 116 -2.00 6.25 18.96
C GLU A 116 -0.55 6.12 19.45
#